data_AF-A0A1H8Y7J4-F1
#
_entry.id   AF-A0A1H8Y7J4-F1
#
_cell.length_a   1.000
_cell.length_b   1.000
_cell.length_c   1.000
_cell.angle_alpha   90.00
_cell.angle_beta   90.00
_cell.angle_gamma   90.00
#
_symmetry.space_group_name_H-M   'P 1'
#
loop_
_entity.id
_entity.type
_entity.pdbx_description
1 polymer ?
#
loop_
_entity_poly.entity_id
_entity_poly.type
_entity_poly.pdbx_seq_one_letter_code
_entity_poly.pdbx_strand_id
1 'polypeptide(L)'
;MMPTLEHILEEVLGEADALIRQRFEERGIMVPHLVIAVAPDGNVISRSNVSQEGLRSFGEDLIDVADALETPPAANDMIAHDQD
;
A
#
# COMPACT_ATOMS: atom_id res chain seq x y z
N MET A 1 -18.71 21.40 1.63
CA MET A 1 -17.35 21.93 1.56
C MET A 1 -16.49 20.78 1.06
N MET A 2 -15.68 20.94 0.00
CA MET A 2 -14.83 19.83 -0.46
C MET A 2 -13.68 19.62 0.54
N PRO A 3 -13.33 18.36 0.87
CA PRO A 3 -12.18 18.07 1.73
C PRO A 3 -10.91 18.58 1.07
N THR A 4 -9.98 19.09 1.88
CA THR A 4 -8.66 19.51 1.42
C THR A 4 -7.85 18.29 1.01
N LEU A 5 -6.89 18.47 0.08
CA LEU A 5 -5.97 17.40 -0.34
C LEU A 5 -5.26 16.75 0.87
N GLU A 6 -4.90 17.58 1.86
CA GLU A 6 -4.30 17.14 3.12
C GLU A 6 -5.20 16.15 3.87
N HIS A 7 -6.50 16.43 3.96
CA HIS A 7 -7.44 15.57 4.67
C HIS A 7 -7.66 14.24 3.95
N ILE A 8 -7.70 14.26 2.62
CA ILE A 8 -7.79 13.03 1.80
C ILE A 8 -6.53 12.18 1.99
N LEU A 9 -5.35 12.81 2.02
CA LEU A 9 -4.09 12.10 2.25
C LEU A 9 -4.00 11.53 3.66
N GLU A 10 -4.44 12.27 4.69
CA GLU A 10 -4.51 11.78 6.07
C GLU A 10 -5.39 10.55 6.20
N GLU A 11 -6.56 10.57 5.56
CA GLU A 11 -7.53 9.47 5.59
C GLU A 11 -6.96 8.22 4.91
N VAL A 12 -6.44 8.37 3.68
CA VAL A 12 -5.83 7.26 2.91
C VAL A 12 -4.60 6.69 3.63
N LEU A 13 -3.75 7.54 4.20
CA LEU A 13 -2.57 7.07 4.94
C LEU A 13 -2.96 6.40 6.27
N GLY A 14 -4.04 6.86 6.91
CA GLY A 14 -4.60 6.22 8.10
C GLY A 14 -5.14 4.82 7.81
N GLU A 15 -5.86 4.65 6.70
CA GLU A 15 -6.33 3.34 6.24
C GLU A 15 -5.16 2.40 5.92
N ALA A 16 -4.13 2.91 5.24
CA ALA A 16 -2.93 2.14 4.92
C ALA A 16 -2.15 1.72 6.18
N ASP A 17 -1.96 2.61 7.17
CA ASP A 17 -1.30 2.30 8.44
C ASP A 17 -2.05 1.18 9.19
N ALA A 18 -3.39 1.28 9.28
CA ALA A 18 -4.22 0.27 9.93
C ALA A 18 -4.10 -1.10 9.25
N LEU A 19 -4.17 -1.14 7.93
CA LEU A 19 -4.06 -2.38 7.16
C LEU A 19 -2.67 -3.01 7.30
N ILE A 20 -1.59 -2.21 7.23
CA ILE A 20 -0.22 -2.68 7.39
C ILE A 20 -0.02 -3.30 8.78
N ARG A 21 -0.49 -2.62 9.84
CA ARG A 21 -0.39 -3.13 11.21
C ARG A 21 -1.14 -4.43 11.39
N GLN A 22 -2.36 -4.53 10.86
CA GLN A 22 -3.14 -5.76 10.88
C GLN A 22 -2.37 -6.92 10.22
N ARG A 23 -1.81 -6.71 9.03
CA ARG A 23 -1.06 -7.75 8.31
C ARG A 23 0.19 -8.20 9.05
N PHE A 24 0.87 -7.29 9.74
CA PHE A 24 2.00 -7.65 10.59
C PHE A 24 1.57 -8.49 11.80
N GLU A 25 0.48 -8.11 12.48
CA GLU A 25 -0.08 -8.87 13.60
C GLU A 25 -0.50 -10.29 13.18
N GLU A 26 -1.15 -10.44 12.02
CA GLU A 26 -1.53 -11.74 11.44
C GLU A 26 -0.32 -12.66 11.23
N ARG A 27 0.88 -12.10 11.04
CA ARG A 27 2.16 -12.80 10.89
C ARG A 27 2.97 -12.90 12.18
N GLY A 28 2.43 -12.49 13.33
CA GLY A 28 3.09 -12.52 14.64
C GLY A 28 4.17 -11.44 14.83
N ILE A 29 4.16 -10.40 14.00
CA ILE A 29 5.12 -9.30 14.03
C ILE A 29 4.46 -8.09 14.71
N MET A 30 5.02 -7.63 15.83
CA MET A 30 4.56 -6.40 16.48
C MET A 30 5.32 -5.19 15.94
N VAL A 31 4.59 -4.20 15.43
CA VAL A 31 5.17 -2.93 14.93
C VAL A 31 4.65 -1.75 15.76
N PRO A 32 5.18 -1.56 16.98
CA PRO A 32 4.67 -0.54 17.90
C PRO A 32 4.83 0.90 17.39
N HIS A 33 5.78 1.13 16.48
CA HIS A 33 6.00 2.42 15.85
C HIS A 33 6.14 2.24 14.33
N LEU A 34 5.08 2.58 13.59
CA LEU A 34 5.09 2.80 12.16
C LEU A 34 4.76 4.27 11.94
N VAL A 35 5.64 5.00 11.26
CA VAL A 35 5.42 6.38 10.83
C VAL A 35 5.44 6.38 9.32
N ILE A 36 4.33 6.78 8.70
CA ILE A 36 4.23 7.02 7.26
C ILE A 36 4.06 8.52 7.09
N ALA A 37 4.99 9.18 6.39
CA ALA A 37 4.98 10.63 6.18
C ALA A 37 5.21 10.95 4.71
N VAL A 38 4.56 12.00 4.19
CA VAL A 38 4.86 12.54 2.86
C VAL A 38 5.83 13.71 3.03
N ALA A 39 6.99 13.61 2.40
CA ALA A 39 7.97 14.68 2.33
C ALA A 39 7.52 15.79 1.35
N PRO A 40 8.03 17.03 1.48
CA PRO A 40 7.61 18.15 0.62
C PRO A 40 7.89 17.96 -0.87
N ASP A 41 8.78 17.04 -1.24
CA ASP A 41 9.09 16.67 -2.61
C ASP A 41 8.17 15.56 -3.17
N GLY A 42 7.18 15.13 -2.38
CA GLY A 42 6.23 14.08 -2.75
C GLY A 42 6.66 12.66 -2.39
N ASN A 43 7.85 12.47 -1.79
CA ASN A 43 8.31 11.14 -1.38
C ASN A 43 7.58 10.65 -0.13
N VAL A 44 7.22 9.37 -0.07
CA VAL A 44 6.68 8.73 1.15
C VAL A 44 7.81 8.12 1.96
N ILE A 45 7.94 8.54 3.22
CA ILE A 45 8.89 8.02 4.20
C ILE A 45 8.13 7.09 5.14
N SER A 46 8.46 5.80 5.11
CA SER A 46 8.04 4.83 6.11
C SER A 46 9.18 4.56 7.07
N ARG A 47 8.98 4.80 8.37
CA ARG A 47 9.93 4.49 9.44
C ARG A 47 9.30 3.50 10.41
N SER A 48 9.93 2.35 10.59
CA SER A 48 9.52 1.35 11.57
C SER A 48 10.71 0.76 12.33
N ASN A 49 10.48 0.30 13.56
CA ASN A 49 11.46 -0.42 14.37
C ASN A 49 11.33 -1.94 14.13
N VAL A 50 11.55 -2.38 12.89
CA VAL A 50 11.52 -3.81 12.52
C VAL A 50 12.93 -4.42 12.50
N SER A 51 13.03 -5.75 12.66
CA SER A 51 14.30 -6.47 12.48
C SER A 51 14.76 -6.40 11.02
N GLN A 52 16.03 -6.70 10.74
CA GLN A 52 16.56 -6.79 9.36
C GLN A 52 15.76 -7.76 8.49
N GLU A 53 15.30 -8.87 9.08
CA GLU A 53 14.47 -9.86 8.39
C GLU A 53 13.08 -9.31 8.07
N GLY A 54 12.45 -8.63 9.02
CA GLY A 54 11.16 -7.96 8.81
C GLY A 54 11.23 -6.86 7.74
N LEU A 55 12.34 -6.11 7.69
CA LEU A 55 12.55 -5.10 6.64
C LEU A 55 12.70 -5.72 5.25
N ARG A 56 13.40 -6.86 5.14
CA ARG A 56 13.56 -7.58 3.86
C ARG A 56 12.22 -8.09 3.35
N SER A 57 11.46 -8.80 4.20
CA SER A 57 10.15 -9.32 3.84
C SER A 57 9.18 -8.20 3.43
N PHE A 58 9.19 -7.07 4.14
CA PHE A 58 8.36 -5.92 3.77
C PHE A 58 8.75 -5.33 2.41
N GLY A 59 10.04 -5.29 2.07
CA GLY A 59 10.50 -4.84 0.76
C GLY A 59 10.08 -5.77 -0.37
N GLU A 60 10.12 -7.09 -0.15
CA GLU A 60 9.65 -8.10 -1.10
C GLU A 60 8.14 -7.98 -1.34
N ASP A 61 7.35 -7.82 -0.28
CA ASP A 61 5.90 -7.62 -0.38
C ASP A 61 5.56 -6.35 -1.22
N LEU A 62 6.36 -5.28 -1.12
CA LEU A 62 6.17 -4.06 -1.93
C LEU A 62 6.49 -4.26 -3.42
N ILE A 63 7.50 -5.07 -3.74
CA ILE A 63 7.86 -5.42 -5.12
C ILE A 63 6.71 -6.23 -5.75
N ASP A 64 6.20 -7.23 -5.03
CA ASP A 64 5.10 -8.07 -5.50
C ASP A 64 3.83 -7.25 -5.81
N VAL A 65 3.52 -6.27 -4.96
CA VAL A 65 2.41 -5.33 -5.20
C VAL A 65 2.68 -4.47 -6.44
N ALA A 66 3.89 -3.95 -6.61
CA ALA A 66 4.24 -3.15 -7.79
C ALA A 66 4.09 -3.98 -9.09
N ASP A 67 4.61 -5.20 -9.11
CA ASP A 67 4.50 -6.11 -10.26
C ASP A 67 3.03 -6.44 -10.57
N ALA A 68 2.19 -6.64 -9.55
CA ALA A 68 0.76 -6.87 -9.73
C ALA A 68 0.03 -5.66 -10.32
N LEU A 69 0.46 -4.44 -10.00
CA LEU A 69 -0.11 -3.20 -10.54
C LEU A 69 0.40 -2.88 -11.96
N GLU A 70 1.63 -3.28 -12.30
CA GLU A 70 2.17 -3.17 -13.67
C GLU A 70 1.53 -4.17 -14.64
N THR A 71 0.96 -5.26 -14.12
CA THR A 71 0.27 -6.25 -14.93
C THR A 71 -1.01 -5.62 -15.52
N PRO A 72 -1.14 -5.46 -16.86
CA PRO A 72 -2.36 -4.92 -17.46
C PRO A 72 -3.56 -5.80 -17.09
N PRO A 73 -4.77 -5.25 -16.90
CA PRO A 73 -5.96 -6.08 -16.76
C PRO A 73 -6.02 -7.03 -17.97
N ALA A 74 -6.12 -8.33 -17.70
CA ALA A 74 -6.15 -9.34 -18.75
C ALA A 74 -7.21 -8.94 -19.78
N ALA A 75 -6.78 -8.76 -21.03
CA ALA A 75 -7.59 -8.27 -22.14
C ALA A 75 -8.62 -9.31 -22.64
N ASN A 76 -9.34 -9.96 -21.73
CA ASN A 76 -10.22 -11.09 -22.05
C ASN A 76 -11.69 -10.91 -21.70
N ASP A 77 -12.10 -9.71 -21.24
CA ASP A 77 -13.52 -9.37 -21.05
C ASP A 77 -14.10 -8.49 -22.18
N MET A 78 -13.39 -8.34 -23.31
CA MET A 78 -13.89 -7.65 -24.51
C MET A 78 -13.78 -8.50 -25.77
N ILE A 79 -14.57 -9.59 -25.87
CA ILE A 79 -15.15 -9.97 -27.16
C ILE A 79 -16.66 -10.20 -26.98
N ALA A 80 -17.35 -9.08 -27.16
CA ALA A 80 -18.59 -8.89 -27.91
C ALA A 80 -19.76 -9.87 -27.70
N HIS A 81 -20.74 -9.37 -26.96
CA HIS A 81 -22.14 -9.43 -27.34
C HIS A 81 -22.31 -8.69 -28.69
N ASP A 82 -22.37 -9.41 -29.82
CA ASP A 82 -23.11 -9.03 -31.02
C ASP A 82 -23.25 -10.27 -31.93
N GLN A 83 -24.47 -10.85 -31.99
CA GLN A 83 -25.36 -10.85 -33.16
C GLN A 83 -24.94 -11.82 -34.28
N ASP A 84 -25.61 -12.98 -34.32
CA ASP A 84 -26.18 -13.58 -35.53
C ASP A 84 -27.41 -14.43 -35.14
#